data_AF-A0A1M7TAM1-F1
#
_entry.id   AF-A0A1M7TAM1-F1
#
_cell.length_a   1.000
_cell.length_b   1.000
_cell.length_c   1.000
_cell.angle_alpha   90.00
_cell.angle_beta   90.00
_cell.angle_gamma   90.00
#
_symmetry.space_group_name_H-M   'P 1'
#
loop_
_entity.id
_entity.type
_entity.pdbx_description
1 polymer ?
#
loop_
_entity_poly.entity_id
_entity_poly.type
_entity_poly.pdbx_seq_one_letter_code
_entity_poly.pdbx_strand_id
1 'polypeptide(L)' 'MILDKLGLRPILDLDMRLGEGTGAVLSISIIEAAIKMIREMATFESANVSKGEDQPV' A
#
# COMPACT_ATOMS: atom_id res chain seq x y z
N MET A 1 -17.26 2.97 13.80
CA MET A 1 -16.11 3.86 14.03
C MET A 1 -16.16 5.04 13.05
N ILE A 2 -15.42 6.14 13.24
CA ILE A 2 -15.44 7.28 12.29
C ILE A 2 -14.95 6.89 10.89
N LEU A 3 -13.93 6.03 10.81
CA LEU A 3 -13.39 5.53 9.53
C LEU A 3 -14.43 4.71 8.76
N ASP A 4 -15.22 3.86 9.42
CA ASP A 4 -16.31 3.11 8.78
C ASP A 4 -17.37 4.03 8.17
N LYS A 5 -17.73 5.12 8.88
CA LYS A 5 -18.70 6.11 8.38
C LYS A 5 -18.16 6.87 7.16
N LEU A 6 -16.84 6.97 7.03
CA LEU A 6 -16.17 7.56 5.88
C LEU A 6 -15.88 6.53 4.77
N GLY A 7 -16.14 5.23 5.00
CA GLY A 7 -15.80 4.17 4.06
C GLY A 7 -14.29 3.98 3.87
N LEU A 8 -13.49 4.34 4.86
CA LEU A 8 -12.02 4.29 4.80
C LEU A 8 -11.47 3.09 5.56
N ARG A 9 -10.50 2.39 4.97
CA ARG A 9 -9.71 1.36 5.64
C ARG A 9 -8.36 1.93 6.08
N PRO A 10 -7.98 1.84 7.37
CA PRO A 10 -6.67 2.30 7.81
C PRO A 10 -5.56 1.45 7.20
N ILE A 11 -4.45 2.10 6.84
CA ILE A 11 -3.23 1.43 6.31
C ILE A 11 -2.26 1.02 7.42
N LEU A 12 -2.43 1.56 8.63
CA LEU A 12 -1.64 1.26 9.82
C LEU A 12 -2.59 0.95 10.98
N ASP A 13 -2.29 -0.11 11.73
CA ASP A 13 -2.94 -0.47 12.98
C ASP A 13 -1.86 -0.77 14.02
N LEU A 14 -1.55 0.23 14.86
CA LEU A 14 -0.40 0.24 15.76
C LEU A 14 -0.79 0.58 17.22
N ASP A 15 -2.10 0.59 17.53
CA ASP A 15 -2.65 1.02 18.83
C ASP A 15 -2.13 2.41 19.32
N MET A 16 -1.86 3.31 18.37
CA MET A 16 -1.38 4.66 18.66
C MET A 16 -2.50 5.59 19.10
N ARG A 17 -2.21 6.42 20.11
CA ARG A 17 -3.16 7.41 20.66
C ARG A 17 -2.55 8.78 20.98
N LEU A 18 -1.37 9.06 20.44
CA LEU A 18 -0.68 10.34 20.64
C LEU A 18 -1.37 11.48 19.88
N GLY A 19 -1.86 11.23 18.67
CA GLY A 19 -2.48 12.26 17.84
C GLY A 19 -1.44 13.12 17.12
N GLU A 20 -1.69 14.43 17.03
CA GLU A 20 -0.81 15.45 16.44
C GLU A 20 -0.36 15.17 14.98
N GLY A 21 -1.07 14.28 14.28
CA GLY A 21 -0.71 13.86 12.92
C GLY A 21 0.44 12.85 12.86
N THR A 22 0.92 12.32 13.99
CA THR A 22 2.02 11.35 14.04
C THR A 22 1.75 10.09 13.19
N GLY A 23 0.53 9.56 13.21
CA GLY A 23 0.13 8.45 12.35
C GLY A 23 0.13 8.80 10.85
N ALA A 24 -0.16 10.06 10.50
CA ALA A 24 -0.08 10.53 9.12
C ALA A 24 1.39 10.63 8.65
N VAL A 25 2.28 11.20 9.49
CA VAL A 25 3.72 11.30 9.19
C VAL A 25 4.35 9.92 9.01
N LEU A 26 4.04 8.96 9.89
CA LEU A 26 4.52 7.57 9.77
C LEU A 26 4.03 6.90 8.48
N SER A 27 2.86 7.29 7.97
CA SER A 27 2.29 6.73 6.75
C SER A 27 2.95 7.25 5.46
N ILE A 28 3.69 8.37 5.50
CA ILE A 28 4.25 9.03 4.31
C ILE A 28 5.13 8.07 3.51
N SER A 29 6.04 7.35 4.17
CA SER A 29 6.97 6.43 3.47
C SER A 29 6.26 5.26 2.79
N ILE A 30 5.12 4.81 3.32
CA ILE A 30 4.30 3.76 2.69
C ILE A 30 3.66 4.30 1.40
N ILE A 31 3.14 5.53 1.45
CA ILE A 31 2.55 6.19 0.29
C ILE A 31 3.62 6.43 -0.79
N GLU A 32 4.82 6.88 -0.42
CA GLU A 32 5.95 7.03 -1.34
C GLU A 32 6.35 5.70 -1.98
N ALA A 33 6.41 4.62 -1.22
CA ALA A 33 6.69 3.28 -1.74
C ALA A 33 5.62 2.85 -2.75
N ALA A 34 4.33 3.10 -2.47
CA ALA A 34 3.25 2.82 -3.41
C ALA A 34 3.36 3.63 -4.70
N ILE A 35 3.76 4.91 -4.62
CA ILE A 35 4.00 5.76 -5.80
C ILE A 35 5.15 5.20 -6.63
N LYS A 36 6.26 4.81 -6.00
CA LYS A 36 7.41 4.19 -6.68
C LYS A 36 7.04 2.87 -7.33
N MET A 37 6.26 2.04 -6.64
CA MET A 37 5.75 0.78 -7.18
C MET A 37 5.04 1.00 -8.53
N ILE A 38 4.16 2.01 -8.61
CA ILE A 38 3.42 2.33 -9.84
C ILE A 38 4.34 2.87 -10.94
N ARG A 39 5.35 3.66 -10.59
CA ARG A 39 6.19 4.38 -11.57
C ARG A 39 7.40 3.60 -12.06
N GLU A 40 7.97 2.77 -11.20
CA GLU A 40 9.31 2.21 -11.38
C GLU A 40 9.29 0.69 -11.54
N MET A 41 8.22 -0.02 -11.15
CA MET A 41 8.14 -1.45 -11.40
C MET A 41 7.95 -1.74 -12.89
N ALA A 42 8.89 -2.51 -13.44
CA ALA A 42 8.77 -3.08 -14.76
C ALA A 42 7.55 -4.01 -14.84
N THR A 43 6.86 -3.98 -15.98
CA THR A 43 5.84 -4.98 -16.28
C THR A 43 6.50 -6.33 -16.55
N PHE A 44 5.77 -7.43 -16.37
CA PHE A 44 6.25 -8.78 -16.68
C PHE A 44 6.82 -8.90 -18.10
N GLU A 45 6.18 -8.23 -19.07
CA GLU A 45 6.66 -8.17 -20.45
C GLU A 45 8.00 -7.43 -20.57
N SER A 46 8.11 -6.22 -20.02
CA SER A 46 9.36 -5.44 -20.07
C SER A 46 10.52 -6.09 -19.29
N ALA A 47 10.19 -6.88 -18.26
CA ALA A 47 11.16 -7.62 -17.46
C ALA A 47 11.47 -9.02 -18.04
N ASN A 48 10.88 -9.39 -19.19
CA ASN A 48 11.01 -10.72 -19.82
C ASN A 48 10.70 -11.89 -18.86
N VAL A 49 9.72 -11.72 -17.98
CA VAL A 49 9.31 -12.77 -17.05
C VAL A 49 8.34 -13.72 -17.75
N SER A 50 8.63 -15.02 -17.70
CA SER A 50 7.73 -16.05 -18.23
C SER A 50 6.40 -16.06 -17.46
N LYS A 51 5.29 -16.10 -18.17
CA LYS A 51 3.99 -16.38 -17.55
C LYS A 51 4.00 -17.85 -17.16
N GLY A 52 4.06 -18.14 -15.86
CA GLY A 52 3.83 -19.50 -15.37
C GLY A 52 2.45 -19.98 -15.81
N GLU A 53 2.33 -21.25 -16.19
CA GLU A 53 1.03 -21.85 -16.49
C GLU A 53 0.12 -21.66 -15.26
N ASP A 54 -1.10 -21.20 -15.52
CA ASP A 54 -2.12 -20.88 -14.52
C ASP A 54 -2.48 -22.17 -13.78
N GLN A 55 -1.76 -22.47 -12.70
CA GLN A 55 -2.09 -23.55 -11.79
C GLN A 55 -3.36 -23.12 -11.04
N PRO A 56 -4.47 -23.86 -11.15
CA PRO A 56 -5.68 -23.52 -10.42
C PRO A 56 -5.38 -23.64 -8.93
N VAL A 57 -5.43 -22.49 -8.24
CA VAL A 57 -5.43 -22.40 -6.77
C VAL A 57 -6.78 -22.81 -6.19
#